data_AF-A0A0Q0CA02-F1
#
_entry.id   AF-A0A0Q0CA02-F1
#
_cell.length_a   1.000
_cell.length_b   1.000
_cell.length_c   1.000
_cell.angle_alpha   90.00
_cell.angle_beta   90.00
_cell.angle_gamma   90.00
#
_symmetry.space_group_name_H-M   'P 1'
#
loop_
_entity.id
_entity.type
_entity.pdbx_description
1 polymer ?
#
loop_
_entity_poly.entity_id
_entity_poly.type
_entity_poly.pdbx_seq_one_letter_code
_entity_poly.pdbx_strand_id
1 'polypeptide(L)'
;MRNFSSADYIGDLATGKICVAVGYSGDISLAQEQAQKGGNAFTVSYVVPKEGALMWFDMIAIPADAPDTKAAYAFMNYLLRPEVIANITNTVHYANGNEKADALISPGLWTDTTVYPDADMLSRLFVMSQVPVNIEALRQGLWKEFKAGR
;
A
#
# COMPACT_ATOMS: atom_id res chain seq x y z
N MET A 1 -15.73 -13.80 -9.05
CA MET A 1 -15.12 -12.58 -8.47
C MET A 1 -16.21 -11.53 -8.34
N ARG A 2 -16.49 -10.98 -7.15
CA ARG A 2 -17.78 -10.32 -6.85
C ARG A 2 -17.77 -8.78 -6.90
N ASN A 3 -16.63 -8.13 -6.65
CA ASN A 3 -16.46 -6.67 -6.77
C ASN A 3 -15.06 -6.29 -7.31
N PHE A 4 -14.95 -5.19 -8.05
CA PHE A 4 -13.67 -4.59 -8.47
C PHE A 4 -13.59 -3.20 -7.85
N SER A 5 -12.85 -3.09 -6.76
CA SER A 5 -12.68 -1.85 -6.02
C SER A 5 -11.28 -1.82 -5.43
N SER A 6 -10.73 -0.63 -5.29
CA SER A 6 -9.40 -0.41 -4.72
C SER A 6 -9.45 0.12 -3.28
N ALA A 7 -10.64 0.19 -2.66
CA ALA A 7 -10.80 0.68 -1.28
C ALA A 7 -11.87 -0.09 -0.49
N ASP A 8 -13.00 -0.48 -1.11
CA ASP A 8 -14.13 -1.08 -0.38
C ASP A 8 -13.76 -2.41 0.32
N TYR A 9 -12.72 -3.09 -0.19
CA TYR A 9 -12.29 -4.38 0.34
C TYR A 9 -11.78 -4.30 1.79
N ILE A 10 -11.36 -3.12 2.27
CA ILE A 10 -10.89 -2.91 3.64
C ILE A 10 -12.03 -3.20 4.62
N GLY A 11 -13.14 -2.49 4.48
CA GLY A 11 -14.32 -2.67 5.34
C GLY A 11 -15.03 -4.01 5.11
N ASP A 12 -15.07 -4.48 3.86
CA ASP A 12 -15.68 -5.77 3.54
C ASP A 12 -14.90 -6.96 4.16
N LEU A 13 -13.57 -6.88 4.23
CA LEU A 13 -12.76 -7.85 4.99
C LEU A 13 -12.98 -7.68 6.49
N ALA A 14 -12.94 -6.44 7.00
CA ALA A 14 -13.07 -6.16 8.42
C ALA A 14 -14.41 -6.62 9.02
N THR A 15 -15.48 -6.65 8.22
CA THR A 15 -16.82 -7.11 8.62
C THR A 15 -17.11 -8.57 8.26
N GLY A 16 -16.20 -9.25 7.55
CA GLY A 16 -16.40 -10.63 7.11
C GLY A 16 -17.35 -10.78 5.92
N LYS A 17 -17.71 -9.69 5.23
CA LYS A 17 -18.54 -9.71 4.01
C LYS A 17 -17.84 -10.40 2.84
N ILE A 18 -16.51 -10.34 2.81
CA ILE A 18 -15.65 -11.13 1.90
C ILE A 18 -14.59 -11.87 2.71
N CYS A 19 -14.09 -12.99 2.18
CA CYS A 19 -13.04 -13.79 2.81
C CYS A 19 -11.67 -13.69 2.14
N VAL A 20 -11.59 -13.10 0.94
CA VAL A 20 -10.36 -12.96 0.16
C VAL A 20 -10.40 -11.66 -0.64
N ALA A 21 -9.29 -10.92 -0.66
CA ALA A 21 -9.05 -9.79 -1.54
C ALA A 21 -7.61 -9.81 -2.07
N VAL A 22 -7.40 -9.26 -3.26
CA VAL A 22 -6.07 -8.83 -3.72
C VAL A 22 -5.98 -7.34 -3.40
N GLY A 23 -5.04 -6.96 -2.53
CA GLY A 23 -4.96 -5.60 -1.99
C GLY A 23 -3.55 -5.24 -1.52
N TYR A 24 -3.40 -4.00 -1.07
CA TYR A 24 -2.14 -3.45 -0.59
C TYR A 24 -1.89 -3.81 0.88
N SER A 25 -0.63 -3.95 1.28
CA SER A 25 -0.28 -4.48 2.60
C SER A 25 -0.81 -3.60 3.75
N GLY A 26 -0.65 -2.27 3.69
CA GLY A 26 -1.15 -1.36 4.73
C GLY A 26 -2.68 -1.29 4.77
N ASP A 27 -3.38 -1.45 3.64
CA ASP A 27 -4.84 -1.54 3.61
C ASP A 27 -5.34 -2.80 4.33
N ILE A 28 -4.62 -3.91 4.18
CA ILE A 28 -4.90 -5.14 4.91
C ILE A 28 -4.58 -4.98 6.41
N SER A 29 -3.50 -4.27 6.77
CA SER A 29 -3.22 -3.90 8.17
C SER A 29 -4.36 -3.09 8.78
N LEU A 30 -4.93 -2.13 8.04
CA LEU A 30 -6.09 -1.37 8.49
C LEU A 30 -7.33 -2.26 8.66
N ALA A 31 -7.57 -3.18 7.72
CA ALA A 31 -8.66 -4.15 7.83
C ALA A 31 -8.50 -5.08 9.06
N GLN A 32 -7.27 -5.48 9.37
CA GLN A 32 -6.94 -6.26 10.57
C GLN A 32 -7.27 -5.48 11.85
N GLU A 33 -6.82 -4.23 11.93
CA GLU A 33 -7.09 -3.37 13.08
C GLU A 33 -8.60 -3.17 13.29
N GLN A 34 -9.34 -2.90 12.21
CA GLN A 34 -10.79 -2.74 12.25
C GLN A 34 -11.50 -4.04 12.67
N ALA A 35 -11.07 -5.19 12.16
CA ALA A 35 -11.63 -6.49 12.54
C ALA A 35 -11.40 -6.80 14.02
N GLN A 36 -10.20 -6.50 14.54
CA GLN A 36 -9.86 -6.68 15.96
C GLN A 36 -10.70 -5.77 16.85
N LYS A 37 -10.82 -4.48 16.51
CA LYS A 37 -11.66 -3.51 17.24
C LYS A 37 -13.14 -3.89 17.22
N GLY A 38 -13.60 -4.54 16.15
CA GLY A 38 -14.97 -5.04 16.01
C GLY A 38 -15.29 -6.27 16.87
N GLY A 39 -14.30 -6.90 17.51
CA GLY A 39 -14.51 -8.10 18.33
C GLY A 39 -14.94 -9.33 17.52
N ASN A 40 -14.56 -9.38 16.25
CA ASN A 40 -14.95 -10.47 15.36
C ASN A 40 -14.27 -11.79 15.75
N ALA A 41 -14.98 -12.92 15.52
CA ALA A 41 -14.45 -14.26 15.80
C ALA A 41 -13.42 -14.77 14.76
N PHE A 42 -13.17 -14.00 13.71
CA PHE A 42 -12.24 -14.34 12.63
C PHE A 42 -11.04 -13.40 12.63
N THR A 43 -9.95 -13.86 12.01
CA THR A 43 -8.75 -13.07 11.79
C THR A 43 -8.62 -12.70 10.31
N VAL A 44 -8.17 -11.48 10.06
CA VAL A 44 -7.70 -11.06 8.73
C VAL A 44 -6.18 -11.28 8.70
N SER A 45 -5.66 -11.79 7.59
CA SER A 45 -4.22 -12.05 7.43
C SER A 45 -3.75 -11.60 6.05
N TYR A 46 -2.53 -11.07 6.01
CA TYR A 46 -1.84 -10.70 4.78
C TYR A 46 -0.82 -11.78 4.41
N VAL A 47 -0.74 -12.13 3.14
CA VAL A 47 0.23 -13.11 2.64
C VAL A 47 0.84 -12.61 1.32
N VAL A 48 2.17 -12.72 1.20
CA VAL A 48 2.86 -12.59 -0.09
C VAL A 48 3.00 -14.00 -0.69
N PRO A 49 2.38 -14.28 -1.86
CA PRO A 49 2.46 -15.60 -2.50
C PRO A 49 3.89 -16.07 -2.74
N LYS A 50 4.12 -17.38 -2.71
CA LYS A 50 5.45 -17.99 -2.92
C LYS A 50 6.01 -17.69 -4.31
N GLU A 51 5.14 -17.44 -5.28
CA GLU A 51 5.45 -17.05 -6.65
C GLU A 51 5.98 -15.61 -6.75
N GLY A 52 5.77 -14.80 -5.71
CA GLY A 52 6.16 -13.40 -5.65
C GLY A 52 5.00 -12.43 -5.76
N ALA A 53 5.28 -11.15 -5.49
CA ALA A 53 4.31 -10.07 -5.55
C ALA A 53 4.96 -8.75 -5.97
N LEU A 54 4.11 -7.80 -6.35
CA LEU A 54 4.53 -6.46 -6.69
C LEU A 54 5.02 -5.70 -5.45
N MET A 55 6.25 -5.20 -5.50
CA MET A 55 6.72 -4.09 -4.65
C MET A 55 6.42 -2.77 -5.35
N TRP A 56 5.87 -1.83 -4.60
CA TRP A 56 5.45 -0.54 -5.10
C TRP A 56 6.00 0.59 -4.23
N PHE A 57 6.11 1.78 -4.81
CA PHE A 57 6.63 2.97 -4.17
C PHE A 57 5.78 4.16 -4.58
N ASP A 58 5.15 4.81 -3.61
CA ASP A 58 4.46 6.07 -3.83
C ASP A 58 5.45 7.23 -3.73
N MET A 59 5.40 8.12 -4.72
CA MET A 59 6.31 9.25 -4.85
C MET A 59 5.53 10.56 -4.87
N ILE A 60 6.07 11.58 -4.20
CA ILE A 60 5.56 12.95 -4.30
C ILE A 60 6.23 13.64 -5.47
N ALA A 61 5.43 14.22 -6.36
CA ALA A 61 5.89 15.00 -7.50
C ALA A 61 5.17 16.35 -7.56
N ILE A 62 5.85 17.37 -8.09
CA ILE A 62 5.26 18.69 -8.35
C ILE A 62 4.90 18.76 -9.85
N PRO A 63 3.62 18.95 -10.21
CA PRO A 63 3.23 19.18 -11.60
C PRO A 63 3.96 20.39 -12.21
N ALA A 64 4.28 20.31 -13.51
CA ALA A 64 5.04 21.37 -14.20
C ALA A 64 4.29 22.72 -14.23
N ASP A 65 2.96 22.69 -14.14
CA ASP A 65 2.04 23.83 -14.14
C ASP A 65 1.49 24.14 -12.73
N ALA A 66 2.13 23.65 -11.67
CA ALA A 66 1.69 23.90 -10.30
C ALA A 66 1.63 25.42 -10.00
N PRO A 67 0.47 25.94 -9.54
CA PRO A 67 0.28 27.38 -9.37
C PRO A 67 1.07 27.97 -8.20
N ASP A 68 1.51 27.13 -7.25
CA ASP A 68 2.35 27.54 -6.11
C ASP A 68 3.42 26.47 -5.82
N THR A 69 4.52 26.55 -6.56
CA THR A 69 5.68 25.66 -6.37
C THR A 69 6.36 25.88 -5.02
N LYS A 70 6.29 27.08 -4.44
CA LYS A 70 6.93 27.40 -3.15
C LYS A 70 6.22 26.66 -2.01
N ALA A 71 4.89 26.66 -1.99
CA ALA A 71 4.11 25.90 -1.02
C ALA A 71 4.35 24.39 -1.18
N ALA A 72 4.43 23.88 -2.42
CA ALA A 72 4.72 22.48 -2.69
C ALA A 72 6.08 22.05 -2.13
N TYR A 73 7.14 22.83 -2.36
CA TYR A 73 8.46 22.56 -1.75
C TYR A 73 8.44 22.67 -0.23
N ALA A 74 7.69 23.62 0.34
CA ALA A 74 7.53 23.72 1.80
C ALA A 74 6.87 22.46 2.39
N PHE A 75 5.86 21.91 1.72
CA PHE A 75 5.21 20.67 2.13
C PHE A 75 6.14 19.45 2.01
N MET A 76 6.86 19.31 0.90
CA MET A 76 7.87 18.24 0.74
C MET A 76 8.95 18.32 1.82
N ASN A 77 9.44 19.52 2.11
CA ASN A 77 10.41 19.74 3.21
C ASN A 77 9.84 19.41 4.59
N TYR A 78 8.54 19.64 4.81
CA TYR A 78 7.87 19.26 6.06
C TYR A 78 7.78 17.73 6.19
N LEU A 79 7.38 17.03 5.14
CA LEU A 79 7.30 15.58 5.13
C LEU A 79 8.67 14.91 5.31
N LEU A 80 9.74 15.48 4.79
CA LEU A 80 11.09 14.92 4.94
C LEU A 80 11.67 15.06 6.35
N ARG A 81 10.98 15.71 7.28
CA ARG A 81 11.43 15.75 8.68
C ARG A 81 11.21 14.39 9.34
N PRO A 82 12.22 13.82 10.03
CA PRO A 82 12.12 12.48 10.61
C PRO A 82 10.88 12.26 11.49
N GLU A 83 10.56 13.23 12.35
CA GLU A 83 9.43 13.15 13.26
C GLU A 83 8.06 13.16 12.55
N VAL A 84 7.98 13.86 11.42
CA VAL A 84 6.74 13.95 10.64
C VAL A 84 6.48 12.63 9.92
N ILE A 85 7.46 12.12 9.17
CA ILE A 85 7.28 10.89 8.41
C ILE A 85 7.19 9.65 9.30
N ALA A 86 7.91 9.63 10.42
CA ALA A 86 7.76 8.56 11.41
C ALA A 86 6.34 8.52 11.99
N ASN A 87 5.77 9.69 12.33
CA ASN A 87 4.40 9.76 12.82
C ASN A 87 3.38 9.25 11.78
N ILE A 88 3.62 9.52 10.49
CA ILE A 88 2.81 8.98 9.41
C ILE A 88 2.92 7.45 9.39
N THR A 89 4.13 6.88 9.33
CA THR A 89 4.33 5.41 9.37
C THR A 89 3.67 4.78 10.60
N ASN A 90 3.84 5.38 11.77
CA ASN A 90 3.24 4.89 13.02
C ASN A 90 1.70 4.90 13.02
N THR A 91 1.08 5.70 12.14
CA THR A 91 -0.38 5.83 12.04
C THR A 91 -0.95 4.98 10.91
N VAL A 92 -0.33 4.98 9.73
CA VAL A 92 -0.90 4.35 8.53
C VAL A 92 -0.22 3.02 8.15
N HIS A 93 0.82 2.63 8.89
CA HIS A 93 1.50 1.34 8.74
C HIS A 93 2.09 1.11 7.35
N TYR A 94 2.62 2.18 6.75
CA TYR A 94 3.44 2.12 5.53
C TYR A 94 4.88 2.50 5.85
N ALA A 95 5.83 1.67 5.40
CA ALA A 95 7.24 1.98 5.48
C ALA A 95 7.54 3.27 4.69
N ASN A 96 8.47 4.07 5.21
CA ASN A 96 8.90 5.31 4.56
C ASN A 96 10.38 5.21 4.13
N GLY A 97 10.77 6.08 3.20
CA GLY A 97 12.13 6.09 2.64
C GLY A 97 13.13 6.98 3.39
N ASN A 98 12.89 7.35 4.65
CA ASN A 98 13.75 8.26 5.41
C ASN A 98 14.48 7.53 6.53
N GLU A 99 15.72 7.12 6.29
CA GLU A 99 16.56 6.40 7.27
C GLU A 99 16.74 7.16 8.60
N LYS A 100 16.66 8.49 8.60
CA LYS A 100 16.75 9.28 9.84
C LYS A 100 15.50 9.15 10.72
N ALA A 101 14.39 8.67 10.16
CA ALA A 101 13.14 8.43 10.86
C ALA A 101 13.11 7.07 11.58
N ASP A 102 14.04 6.15 11.25
CA ASP A 102 14.03 4.76 11.75
C ASP A 102 13.98 4.68 13.27
N ALA A 103 14.75 5.52 13.97
CA ALA A 103 14.79 5.57 15.43
C ALA A 103 13.48 6.06 16.08
N LEU A 104 12.56 6.63 15.29
CA LEU A 104 11.27 7.17 15.73
C LEU A 104 10.09 6.26 15.37
N ILE A 105 10.35 5.16 14.65
CA ILE A 105 9.34 4.15 14.32
C ILE A 105 9.03 3.31 15.56
N SER A 106 7.74 3.08 15.80
CA SER A 106 7.25 2.21 16.89
C SER A 106 7.93 0.84 16.84
N PRO A 107 8.56 0.36 17.93
CA PRO A 107 9.33 -0.89 17.92
C PRO A 107 8.60 -2.11 17.37
N GLY A 108 7.27 -2.21 17.60
CA GLY A 108 6.46 -3.32 17.11
C GLY A 108 6.32 -3.38 15.58
N LEU A 109 6.45 -2.25 14.88
CA LEU A 109 6.33 -2.22 13.42
C LEU A 109 7.53 -2.84 12.71
N TRP A 110 8.72 -2.82 13.33
CA TRP A 110 9.92 -3.45 12.75
C TRP A 110 9.79 -4.96 12.60
N THR A 111 8.93 -5.58 13.42
CA THR A 111 8.64 -7.01 13.35
C THR A 111 7.38 -7.33 12.53
N ASP A 112 6.65 -6.31 12.10
CA ASP A 112 5.47 -6.47 11.27
C ASP A 112 5.86 -6.58 9.79
N THR A 113 5.91 -7.82 9.30
CA THR A 113 6.25 -8.10 7.89
C THR A 113 5.25 -7.55 6.87
N THR A 114 4.07 -7.09 7.29
CA THR A 114 3.13 -6.36 6.41
C THR A 114 3.58 -4.93 6.15
N VAL A 115 4.41 -4.37 7.05
CA VAL A 115 4.99 -3.02 6.97
C VAL A 115 6.44 -3.08 6.50
N TYR A 116 7.27 -3.88 7.16
CA TYR A 116 8.69 -4.09 6.86
C TYR A 116 8.95 -5.55 6.50
N PRO A 117 8.92 -5.91 5.20
CA PRO A 117 9.15 -7.27 4.73
C PRO A 117 10.51 -7.82 5.18
N ASP A 118 10.56 -9.10 5.53
CA ASP A 118 11.81 -9.79 5.81
C ASP A 118 12.60 -10.11 4.52
N ALA A 119 13.84 -10.59 4.67
CA ALA A 119 14.72 -10.88 3.55
C ALA A 119 14.15 -11.95 2.59
N ASP A 120 13.42 -12.95 3.11
CA ASP A 120 12.78 -13.98 2.26
C ASP A 120 11.67 -13.35 1.41
N MET A 121 10.79 -12.57 2.03
CA MET A 121 9.71 -11.89 1.36
C MET A 121 10.25 -10.93 0.31
N LEU A 122 11.25 -10.10 0.65
CA LEU A 122 11.91 -9.18 -0.27
C LEU A 122 12.49 -9.89 -1.50
N SER A 123 13.08 -11.08 -1.32
CA SER A 123 13.68 -11.85 -2.43
C SER A 123 12.67 -12.30 -3.49
N ARG A 124 11.38 -12.34 -3.14
CA ARG A 124 10.27 -12.73 -4.02
C ARG A 124 9.50 -11.52 -4.57
N LEU A 125 9.85 -10.30 -4.18
CA LEU A 125 9.17 -9.11 -4.70
C LEU A 125 9.79 -8.63 -6.02
N PHE A 126 8.96 -8.07 -6.90
CA PHE A 126 9.41 -7.44 -8.14
C PHE A 126 8.80 -6.05 -8.29
N VAL A 127 9.52 -5.16 -8.97
CA VAL A 127 9.02 -3.82 -9.32
C VAL A 127 8.48 -3.79 -10.74
N MET A 128 7.41 -3.02 -10.97
CA MET A 128 6.94 -2.78 -12.33
C MET A 128 7.92 -1.88 -13.08
N SER A 129 8.15 -2.19 -14.35
CA SER A 129 8.84 -1.32 -15.29
C SER A 129 7.86 -0.62 -16.20
N GLN A 130 8.29 0.51 -16.77
CA GLN A 130 7.54 1.19 -17.81
C GLN A 130 7.41 0.28 -19.03
N VAL A 131 6.17 0.07 -19.49
CA VAL A 131 5.89 -0.69 -20.70
C VAL A 131 5.64 0.25 -21.88
N PRO A 132 5.93 -0.17 -23.13
CA PRO A 132 5.60 0.62 -24.31
C PRO A 132 4.11 1.00 -24.37
N VAL A 133 3.80 2.19 -24.90
CA VAL A 133 2.43 2.74 -24.93
C VAL A 133 1.43 1.80 -25.61
N ASN A 134 1.83 1.08 -26.66
CA ASN A 134 0.97 0.13 -27.34
C ASN A 134 0.64 -1.10 -26.47
N ILE A 135 1.58 -1.54 -25.62
CA ILE A 135 1.36 -2.62 -24.66
C ILE A 135 0.46 -2.14 -23.51
N GLU A 136 0.64 -0.91 -23.06
CA GLU A 136 -0.24 -0.30 -22.06
C GLU A 136 -1.69 -0.20 -22.56
N ALA A 137 -1.89 0.26 -23.79
CA ALA A 137 -3.20 0.34 -24.41
C ALA A 137 -3.86 -1.06 -24.52
N LEU A 138 -3.09 -2.08 -24.92
CA LEU A 138 -3.56 -3.46 -24.94
C LEU A 138 -3.97 -3.94 -23.53
N ARG A 139 -3.14 -3.69 -22.51
CA ARG A 139 -3.43 -4.04 -21.12
C ARG A 139 -4.73 -3.40 -20.62
N GLN A 140 -4.94 -2.12 -20.92
CA GLN A 140 -6.16 -1.41 -20.55
C GLN A 140 -7.40 -1.96 -21.26
N GLY A 141 -7.28 -2.31 -22.54
CA GLY A 141 -8.33 -2.98 -23.31
C GLY A 141 -8.74 -4.31 -22.67
N LEU A 142 -7.76 -5.18 -22.42
CA LEU A 142 -7.97 -6.48 -21.78
C LEU A 142 -8.57 -6.33 -20.37
N TRP A 143 -8.14 -5.35 -19.59
CA TRP A 143 -8.72 -5.09 -18.26
C TRP A 143 -10.18 -4.65 -18.36
N LYS A 144 -10.52 -3.81 -19.34
CA LYS A 144 -11.91 -3.39 -19.58
C LYS A 144 -12.78 -4.58 -19.96
N GLU A 145 -12.33 -5.42 -20.90
CA GLU A 145 -13.02 -6.64 -21.32
C GLU A 145 -13.20 -7.61 -20.15
N PHE A 146 -12.15 -7.86 -19.38
CA PHE A 146 -12.21 -8.72 -18.20
C PHE A 146 -13.23 -8.21 -17.17
N LYS A 147 -13.27 -6.90 -16.91
CA LYS A 147 -14.25 -6.31 -15.99
C LYS A 147 -15.67 -6.37 -16.52
N ALA A 148 -15.86 -6.28 -17.83
CA ALA A 148 -17.15 -6.35 -18.51
C ALA A 148 -17.64 -7.79 -18.78
N GLY A 149 -16.71 -8.75 -18.75
CA GLY A 149 -16.97 -10.19 -18.78
C GLY A 149 -17.19 -10.78 -17.39
N ARG A 150 -17.33 -9.91 -16.38
CA ARG A 150 -18.31 -10.15 -15.33
C ARG A 150 -19.71 -9.86 -15.85
#